data_AF-A0AAU8JG04-F1
#
_entry.id   AF-A0AAU8JG04-F1
#
_cell.length_a   1.000
_cell.length_b   1.000
_cell.length_c   1.000
_cell.angle_alpha   90.00
_cell.angle_beta   90.00
_cell.angle_gamma   90.00
#
_symmetry.space_group_name_H-M   'P 1'
#
loop_
_entity.id
_entity.type
_entity.pdbx_description
1 polymer ?
#
loop_
_entity_poly.entity_id
_entity_poly.type
_entity_poly.pdbx_seq_one_letter_code
_entity_poly.pdbx_strand_id
1 'polypeptide(L)'
;MILVEEKLTQDWRSRLLREAPEYQSSYDGMIRWLLGENPERLNHLNDQELLVISQGMDYRWRILQQRYLGVPMTQGYNQLIRRLASLFLVRNKIRTWVALSRDRQRTVVDVIQEVVQELCQRDRYMQKQVTWIGQCTEDSRLRNALLLASLEEYCLRPVRNQPLLTYRFFNYLRQSGRAGLTHVPDTELIRLVSQEITTDDSDDPVSLLDEQAIAQYEDRQAWEEQQRLRQAVCEEFADYLAKKVDPMAAKWLHLYLQGRSQEAIAQELNLPIKQIYRLREKISYHAMRIFSLKIQPELVTNWLQTSLTEHSLGLTPTQWQKYLDSLTPIQRQVLSQLKAGQPIKAIATSLHLKTSQVLTEWTQLYLTAQSVRNS
;
A
#
# COMPACT_ATOMS: atom_id res chain seq x y z
N MET A 1 2.22 20.12 46.40
CA MET A 1 1.48 19.62 45.22
C MET A 1 2.54 19.24 44.20
N ILE A 2 2.71 17.96 43.89
CA ILE A 2 3.74 17.54 42.91
C ILE A 2 3.29 18.05 41.54
N LEU A 3 4.17 18.75 40.83
CA LEU A 3 3.86 19.25 39.49
C LEU A 3 3.69 18.07 38.54
N VAL A 4 2.77 18.17 37.57
CA VAL A 4 2.45 17.11 36.61
C VAL A 4 3.70 16.68 35.83
N GLU A 5 4.55 17.65 35.49
CA GLU A 5 5.87 17.44 34.89
C GLU A 5 6.78 16.52 35.73
N GLU A 6 6.89 16.77 37.03
CA GLU A 6 7.78 16.01 37.92
C GLU A 6 7.31 14.57 38.05
N LYS A 7 5.99 14.37 38.10
CA LYS A 7 5.37 13.04 38.12
C LYS A 7 5.67 12.28 36.82
N LEU A 8 5.44 12.89 35.66
CA LEU A 8 5.73 12.28 34.35
C LEU A 8 7.21 11.95 34.19
N THR A 9 8.10 12.83 34.67
CA THR A 9 9.55 12.59 34.68
C THR A 9 9.92 11.34 35.48
N GLN A 10 9.34 11.18 36.68
CA GLN A 10 9.57 10.01 37.53
C GLN A 10 8.99 8.72 36.94
N ASP A 11 7.80 8.81 36.35
CA ASP A 11 7.13 7.68 35.68
C ASP A 11 7.97 7.18 34.50
N TRP A 12 8.45 8.10 33.65
CA TRP A 12 9.34 7.76 32.54
C TRP A 12 10.69 7.22 33.01
N ARG A 13 11.29 7.79 34.05
CA ARG A 13 12.55 7.28 34.61
C ARG A 13 12.40 5.84 35.11
N SER A 14 11.29 5.54 35.80
CA SER A 14 10.96 4.19 36.29
C SER A 14 10.69 3.21 35.14
N ARG A 15 10.08 3.69 34.06
CA ARG A 15 9.84 2.89 32.85
C ARG A 15 11.13 2.59 32.09
N LEU A 16 11.98 3.59 31.85
CA LEU A 16 13.26 3.43 31.17
C LEU A 16 14.18 2.46 31.93
N LEU A 17 14.15 2.47 33.27
CA LEU A 17 14.88 1.51 34.10
C LEU A 17 14.46 0.05 33.82
N ARG A 18 13.18 -0.20 33.53
CA ARG A 18 12.66 -1.54 33.22
C ARG A 18 12.89 -1.94 31.77
N GLU A 19 12.70 -1.01 30.84
CA GLU A 19 12.66 -1.30 29.40
C GLU A 19 14.01 -1.14 28.69
N ALA A 20 14.93 -0.37 29.28
CA ALA A 20 16.22 -0.03 28.67
C ALA A 20 17.32 0.18 29.73
N PRO A 21 17.63 -0.83 30.60
CA PRO A 21 18.58 -0.69 31.71
C PRO A 21 20.00 -0.32 31.27
N GLU A 22 20.37 -0.66 30.03
CA GLU A 22 21.71 -0.44 29.47
C GLU A 22 22.02 1.04 29.17
N TYR A 23 20.99 1.90 29.11
CA TYR A 23 21.11 3.30 28.68
C TYR A 23 20.94 4.30 29.83
N GLN A 24 21.22 3.91 31.08
CA GLN A 24 21.05 4.76 32.26
C GLN A 24 21.71 6.14 32.15
N SER A 25 22.91 6.21 31.56
CA SER A 25 23.63 7.47 31.31
C SER A 25 22.91 8.43 30.35
N SER A 26 21.92 7.93 29.61
CA SER A 26 21.20 8.65 28.55
C SER A 26 19.75 9.00 28.93
N TYR A 27 19.26 8.55 30.10
CA TYR A 27 17.86 8.72 30.50
C TYR A 27 17.45 10.19 30.58
N ASP A 28 18.27 11.05 31.19
CA ASP A 28 17.91 12.46 31.34
C ASP A 28 17.72 13.14 29.98
N GLY A 29 18.52 12.76 28.97
CA GLY A 29 18.36 13.27 27.60
C GLY A 29 17.13 12.71 26.88
N MET A 30 16.81 11.43 27.07
CA MET A 30 15.60 10.83 26.52
C MET A 30 14.33 11.43 27.13
N ILE A 31 14.31 11.63 28.45
CA ILE A 31 13.15 12.18 29.16
C ILE A 31 12.91 13.63 28.75
N ARG A 32 13.98 14.47 28.68
CA ARG A 32 13.88 15.84 28.16
C ARG A 32 13.34 15.89 26.73
N TRP A 33 13.78 14.97 25.88
CA TRP A 33 13.28 14.88 24.52
C TRP A 33 11.79 14.52 24.47
N LEU A 34 11.33 13.56 25.29
CA LEU A 34 9.94 13.14 25.34
C LEU A 34 9.01 14.25 25.85
N LEU A 35 9.42 14.95 26.92
CA LEU A 35 8.66 16.06 27.51
C LEU A 35 8.63 17.32 26.61
N GLY A 36 9.68 17.51 25.79
CA GLY A 36 9.78 18.63 24.85
C GLY A 36 10.33 19.92 25.48
N GLU A 37 10.43 20.96 24.67
CA GLU A 37 11.10 22.23 25.00
C GLU A 37 10.47 23.01 26.17
N ASN A 38 9.16 22.85 26.40
CA ASN A 38 8.41 23.61 27.42
C ASN A 38 7.59 22.65 28.31
N PRO A 39 8.23 21.97 29.27
CA PRO A 39 7.55 20.99 30.10
C PRO A 39 6.58 21.63 31.10
N GLU A 40 6.78 22.90 31.48
CA GLU A 40 5.87 23.66 32.35
C GLU A 40 4.44 23.75 31.79
N ARG A 41 4.28 23.69 30.46
CA ARG A 41 2.96 23.69 29.82
C ARG A 41 2.11 22.50 30.24
N LEU A 42 2.72 21.37 30.59
CA LEU A 42 2.03 20.15 31.04
C LEU A 42 1.25 20.39 32.33
N ASN A 43 1.65 21.35 33.15
CA ASN A 43 0.97 21.67 34.41
C ASN A 43 -0.36 22.41 34.21
N HIS A 44 -0.62 22.91 33.00
CA HIS A 44 -1.80 23.70 32.68
C HIS A 44 -2.83 22.97 31.79
N LEU A 45 -2.53 21.73 31.41
CA LEU A 45 -3.36 20.94 30.52
C LEU A 45 -4.45 20.19 31.29
N ASN A 46 -5.57 19.95 30.63
CA ASN A 46 -6.63 19.11 31.17
C ASN A 46 -6.27 17.61 31.06
N ASP A 47 -7.01 16.75 31.75
CA ASP A 47 -6.72 15.31 31.79
C ASP A 47 -6.80 14.62 30.41
N GLN A 48 -7.65 15.11 29.49
CA GLN A 48 -7.76 14.57 28.13
C GLN A 48 -6.56 14.96 27.26
N GLU A 49 -6.11 16.21 27.35
CA GLU A 49 -4.92 16.72 26.67
C GLU A 49 -3.66 16.03 27.18
N LEU A 50 -3.57 15.82 28.50
CA LEU A 50 -2.49 15.06 29.12
C LEU A 50 -2.45 13.62 28.63
N LEU A 51 -3.62 12.98 28.47
CA LEU A 51 -3.71 11.64 27.90
C LEU A 51 -3.17 11.60 26.47
N VAL A 52 -3.60 12.54 25.60
CA VAL A 52 -3.13 12.63 24.21
C VAL A 52 -1.62 12.86 24.13
N ILE A 53 -1.08 13.75 24.96
CA ILE A 53 0.38 13.99 24.99
C ILE A 53 1.12 12.76 25.50
N SER A 54 0.60 12.06 26.51
CA SER A 54 1.21 10.82 27.01
C SER A 54 1.27 9.74 25.93
N GLN A 55 0.22 9.61 25.13
CA GLN A 55 0.18 8.67 24.00
C GLN A 55 1.18 9.06 22.91
N GLY A 56 1.34 10.36 22.65
CA GLY A 56 2.38 10.88 21.75
C GLY A 56 3.80 10.56 22.25
N MET A 57 4.05 10.69 23.55
CA MET A 57 5.31 10.31 24.18
C MET A 57 5.57 8.81 24.05
N ASP A 58 4.57 7.97 24.31
CA ASP A 58 4.63 6.52 24.15
C ASP A 58 4.95 6.10 22.72
N TYR A 59 4.32 6.76 21.74
CA TYR A 59 4.56 6.50 20.33
C TYR A 59 6.00 6.84 19.94
N ARG A 60 6.50 8.02 20.36
CA ARG A 60 7.88 8.44 20.13
C ARG A 60 8.90 7.49 20.75
N TRP A 61 8.66 7.09 22.00
CA TRP A 61 9.50 6.10 22.69
C TRP A 61 9.55 4.77 21.93
N ARG A 62 8.39 4.27 21.47
CA ARG A 62 8.30 3.02 20.72
C ARG A 62 9.10 3.07 19.42
N ILE A 63 9.00 4.18 18.67
CA ILE A 63 9.81 4.39 17.45
C ILE A 63 11.30 4.35 17.80
N LEU A 64 11.72 5.11 18.82
CA LEU A 64 13.12 5.19 19.24
C LEU A 64 13.65 3.80 19.63
N GLN A 65 12.95 3.11 20.54
CA GLN A 65 13.37 1.80 21.07
C GLN A 65 13.44 0.72 19.99
N GLN A 66 12.44 0.64 19.12
CA GLN A 66 12.36 -0.46 18.16
C GLN A 66 13.33 -0.33 16.98
N ARG A 67 13.76 0.89 16.64
CA ARG A 67 14.40 1.14 15.33
C ARG A 67 15.70 1.91 15.38
N TYR A 68 15.91 2.74 16.39
CA TYR A 68 17.01 3.71 16.37
C TYR A 68 17.94 3.60 17.57
N LEU A 69 17.44 3.09 18.70
CA LEU A 69 18.24 2.90 19.90
C LEU A 69 19.31 1.83 19.67
N GLY A 70 20.57 2.17 19.93
CA GLY A 70 21.72 1.26 19.70
C GLY A 70 22.11 1.04 18.23
N VAL A 71 21.40 1.64 17.28
CA VAL A 71 21.65 1.45 15.84
C VAL A 71 22.64 2.51 15.32
N PRO A 72 23.66 2.13 14.52
CA PRO A 72 24.55 3.10 13.88
C PRO A 72 23.81 4.06 12.94
N MET A 73 24.24 5.33 12.88
CA MET A 73 23.56 6.40 12.13
C MET A 73 23.22 6.03 10.68
N THR A 74 24.17 5.42 9.94
CA THR A 74 23.97 5.03 8.55
C THR A 74 22.90 3.95 8.40
N GLN A 75 22.86 2.98 9.31
CA GLN A 75 21.86 1.93 9.33
C GLN A 75 20.49 2.50 9.73
N GLY A 76 20.44 3.36 10.75
CA GLY A 76 19.21 4.03 11.17
C GLY A 76 18.61 4.88 10.04
N TYR A 77 19.43 5.65 9.33
CA TYR A 77 18.97 6.42 8.18
C TYR A 77 18.41 5.52 7.07
N ASN A 78 19.08 4.41 6.74
CA ASN A 78 18.57 3.45 5.76
C ASN A 78 17.23 2.82 6.19
N GLN A 79 17.06 2.52 7.50
CA GLN A 79 15.79 2.03 8.04
C GLN A 79 14.68 3.07 7.92
N LEU A 80 14.96 4.34 8.25
CA LEU A 80 14.03 5.45 8.07
C LEU A 80 13.58 5.53 6.60
N ILE A 81 14.52 5.61 5.67
CA ILE A 81 14.20 5.75 4.25
C ILE A 81 13.40 4.56 3.72
N ARG A 82 13.74 3.33 4.10
CA ARG A 82 12.96 2.13 3.74
C ARG A 82 11.54 2.18 4.31
N ARG A 83 11.39 2.61 5.56
CA ARG A 83 10.07 2.78 6.20
C ARG A 83 9.23 3.81 5.46
N LEU A 84 9.79 4.98 5.23
CA LEU A 84 9.09 6.06 4.54
C LEU A 84 8.74 5.64 3.11
N ALA A 85 9.63 4.96 2.40
CA ALA A 85 9.36 4.42 1.07
C ALA A 85 8.24 3.37 1.07
N SER A 86 8.13 2.55 2.11
CA SER A 86 7.06 1.55 2.22
C SER A 86 5.65 2.14 2.16
N LEU A 87 5.46 3.38 2.62
CA LEU A 87 4.18 4.10 2.55
C LEU A 87 3.73 4.36 1.11
N PHE A 88 4.69 4.42 0.17
CA PHE A 88 4.46 4.72 -1.24
C PHE A 88 4.50 3.47 -2.12
N LEU A 89 5.06 2.35 -1.64
CA LEU A 89 5.23 1.11 -2.41
C LEU A 89 3.90 0.39 -2.71
N VAL A 90 2.87 0.59 -1.87
CA VAL A 90 1.53 0.01 -2.04
C VAL A 90 0.74 0.75 -3.14
N ARG A 91 1.11 1.99 -3.47
CA ARG A 91 0.35 2.86 -4.39
C ARG A 91 0.97 2.86 -5.79
N ASN A 92 0.46 2.01 -6.68
CA ASN A 92 0.92 1.87 -8.08
C ASN A 92 1.05 3.20 -8.84
N LYS A 93 0.19 4.19 -8.54
CA LYS A 93 0.22 5.54 -9.15
C LYS A 93 1.51 6.31 -8.85
N ILE A 94 2.12 6.11 -7.68
CA ILE A 94 3.32 6.85 -7.23
C ILE A 94 4.57 6.32 -7.92
N ARG A 95 4.64 4.99 -8.14
CA ARG A 95 5.68 4.37 -8.98
C ARG A 95 5.64 4.87 -10.42
N THR A 96 4.44 5.01 -10.99
CA THR A 96 4.25 5.55 -12.35
C THR A 96 4.74 7.00 -12.45
N TRP A 97 4.50 7.83 -11.44
CA TRP A 97 4.93 9.23 -11.42
C TRP A 97 6.43 9.43 -11.25
N VAL A 98 7.09 8.63 -10.41
CA VAL A 98 8.55 8.66 -10.30
C VAL A 98 9.20 8.25 -11.63
N ALA A 99 8.65 7.26 -12.32
CA ALA A 99 9.11 6.83 -13.65
C ALA A 99 8.82 7.86 -14.77
N LEU A 100 7.76 8.67 -14.64
CA LEU A 100 7.45 9.80 -15.52
C LEU A 100 8.23 11.08 -15.19
N SER A 101 8.86 11.16 -14.01
CA SER A 101 9.70 12.29 -13.66
C SER A 101 10.89 12.38 -14.61
N ARG A 102 11.42 13.61 -14.78
CA ARG A 102 12.42 13.99 -15.79
C ARG A 102 13.67 13.10 -15.77
N ASP A 103 13.95 12.48 -14.63
CA ASP A 103 15.13 11.70 -14.36
C ASP A 103 14.74 10.22 -14.26
N ARG A 104 14.71 9.53 -15.41
CA ARG A 104 14.23 8.12 -15.55
C ARG A 104 15.01 7.09 -14.73
N GLN A 105 16.05 7.52 -14.01
CA GLN A 105 16.85 6.71 -13.08
C GLN A 105 16.49 6.93 -11.61
N ARG A 106 15.73 7.99 -11.26
CA ARG A 106 15.34 8.25 -9.88
C ARG A 106 14.29 7.25 -9.41
N THR A 107 14.50 6.75 -8.20
CA THR A 107 13.58 5.88 -7.48
C THR A 107 12.78 6.67 -6.46
N VAL A 108 11.67 6.10 -5.96
CA VAL A 108 10.88 6.68 -4.85
C VAL A 108 11.77 6.96 -3.64
N VAL A 109 12.76 6.10 -3.42
CA VAL A 109 13.77 6.22 -2.37
C VAL A 109 14.58 7.50 -2.53
N ASP A 110 15.02 7.84 -3.74
CA ASP A 110 15.83 9.04 -4.00
C ASP A 110 15.03 10.32 -3.73
N VAL A 111 13.77 10.35 -4.17
CA VAL A 111 12.88 11.49 -3.91
C VAL A 111 12.61 11.65 -2.41
N ILE A 112 12.42 10.56 -1.68
CA ILE A 112 12.22 10.60 -0.23
C ILE A 112 13.48 11.09 0.48
N GLN A 113 14.68 10.69 0.03
CA GLN A 113 15.93 11.20 0.58
C GLN A 113 16.03 12.72 0.42
N GLU A 114 15.68 13.25 -0.77
CA GLU A 114 15.68 14.69 -1.04
C GLU A 114 14.64 15.43 -0.19
N VAL A 115 13.42 14.89 -0.06
CA VAL A 115 12.37 15.46 0.80
C VAL A 115 12.81 15.46 2.27
N VAL A 116 13.41 14.38 2.75
CA VAL A 116 13.94 14.30 4.12
C VAL A 116 15.05 15.33 4.34
N GLN A 117 15.97 15.48 3.39
CA GLN A 117 17.01 16.51 3.45
C GLN A 117 16.39 17.92 3.47
N GLU A 118 15.38 18.18 2.64
CA GLU A 118 14.68 19.45 2.61
C GLU A 118 13.98 19.73 3.95
N LEU A 119 13.33 18.74 4.55
CA LEU A 119 12.72 18.86 5.87
C LEU A 119 13.77 19.22 6.93
N CYS A 120 14.89 18.53 6.96
CA CYS A 120 15.97 18.85 7.91
C CYS A 120 16.55 20.26 7.71
N GLN A 121 16.62 20.75 6.47
CA GLN A 121 17.29 22.02 6.15
C GLN A 121 16.36 23.23 6.18
N ARG A 122 15.09 23.08 5.78
CA ARG A 122 14.18 24.21 5.50
C ARG A 122 12.91 24.20 6.33
N ASP A 123 12.52 23.07 6.92
CA ASP A 123 11.31 23.01 7.73
C ASP A 123 11.57 23.59 9.13
N ARG A 124 10.80 24.65 9.47
CA ARG A 124 10.95 25.40 10.73
C ARG A 124 10.71 24.53 11.96
N TYR A 125 9.80 23.56 11.88
CA TYR A 125 9.54 22.65 13.00
C TYR A 125 10.72 21.71 13.19
N MET A 126 11.22 21.09 12.12
CA MET A 126 12.38 20.21 12.21
C MET A 126 13.64 20.93 12.66
N GLN A 127 13.90 22.15 12.20
CA GLN A 127 15.02 22.96 12.70
C GLN A 127 14.93 23.21 14.21
N LYS A 128 13.73 23.51 14.74
CA LYS A 128 13.52 23.62 16.18
C LYS A 128 13.81 22.31 16.91
N GLN A 129 13.33 21.19 16.36
CA GLN A 129 13.61 19.87 16.94
C GLN A 129 15.10 19.54 16.94
N VAL A 130 15.84 19.83 15.87
CA VAL A 130 17.30 19.64 15.81
C VAL A 130 18.00 20.43 16.91
N THR A 131 17.63 21.70 17.09
CA THR A 131 18.19 22.54 18.15
C THR A 131 17.85 22.01 19.55
N TRP A 132 16.60 21.64 19.78
CA TRP A 132 16.15 21.09 21.07
C TRP A 132 16.84 19.77 21.41
N ILE A 133 16.94 18.86 20.45
CA ILE A 133 17.62 17.57 20.61
C ILE A 133 19.11 17.79 20.93
N GLY A 134 19.73 18.82 20.36
CA GLY A 134 21.09 19.23 20.70
C GLY A 134 21.26 19.68 22.16
N GLN A 135 20.21 20.25 22.77
CA GLN A 135 20.19 20.63 24.19
C GLN A 135 19.85 19.45 25.12
N CYS A 136 19.22 18.40 24.59
CA CYS A 136 18.85 17.21 25.36
C CYS A 136 20.07 16.34 25.69
N THR A 137 21.07 16.25 24.81
CA THR A 137 22.22 15.36 25.01
C THR A 137 23.48 15.79 24.25
N GLU A 138 24.63 15.61 24.89
CA GLU A 138 25.97 15.74 24.29
C GLU A 138 26.38 14.48 23.51
N ASP A 139 25.76 13.32 23.78
CA ASP A 139 26.09 12.07 23.11
C ASP A 139 25.60 12.08 21.66
N SER A 140 26.55 12.10 20.72
CA SER A 140 26.29 12.09 19.28
C SER A 140 25.46 10.88 18.82
N ARG A 141 25.64 9.70 19.44
CA ARG A 141 24.88 8.49 19.07
C ARG A 141 23.42 8.63 19.45
N LEU A 142 23.15 9.02 20.70
CA LEU A 142 21.80 9.28 21.17
C LEU A 142 21.15 10.40 20.37
N ARG A 143 21.86 11.51 20.16
CA ARG A 143 21.38 12.66 19.38
C ARG A 143 20.88 12.25 18.00
N ASN A 144 21.63 11.41 17.30
CA ASN A 144 21.24 10.90 15.98
C ASN A 144 19.99 10.01 16.06
N ALA A 145 19.88 9.15 17.07
CA ALA A 145 18.72 8.28 17.25
C ALA A 145 17.44 9.09 17.54
N LEU A 146 17.52 10.11 18.42
CA LEU A 146 16.42 11.01 18.73
C LEU A 146 15.97 11.81 17.50
N LEU A 147 16.92 12.27 16.67
CA LEU A 147 16.62 12.99 15.44
C LEU A 147 15.87 12.10 14.43
N LEU A 148 16.35 10.87 14.21
CA LEU A 148 15.69 9.93 13.29
C LEU A 148 14.28 9.56 13.77
N ALA A 149 14.10 9.33 15.08
CA ALA A 149 12.79 9.04 15.64
C ALA A 149 11.82 10.22 15.49
N SER A 150 12.30 11.44 15.75
CA SER A 150 11.51 12.68 15.59
C SER A 150 11.13 12.94 14.14
N LEU A 151 12.04 12.63 13.22
CA LEU A 151 11.81 12.78 11.79
C LEU A 151 10.81 11.73 11.28
N GLU A 152 10.88 10.47 11.73
CA GLU A 152 9.88 9.46 11.39
C GLU A 152 8.49 9.88 11.90
N GLU A 153 8.40 10.29 13.17
CA GLU A 153 7.14 10.76 13.77
C GLU A 153 6.56 11.94 12.99
N TYR A 154 7.39 12.95 12.67
CA TYR A 154 6.95 14.12 11.94
C TYR A 154 6.47 13.81 10.52
N CYS A 155 7.16 12.92 9.80
CA CYS A 155 6.75 12.48 8.46
C CYS A 155 5.40 11.77 8.45
N LEU A 156 5.08 11.06 9.53
CA LEU A 156 3.85 10.28 9.69
C LEU A 156 2.68 11.09 10.26
N ARG A 157 2.87 12.37 10.64
CA ARG A 157 1.77 13.18 11.16
C ARG A 157 0.68 13.39 10.11
N PRO A 158 -0.59 13.23 10.46
CA PRO A 158 -1.70 13.42 9.53
C PRO A 158 -1.86 14.91 9.22
N VAL A 159 -2.05 15.20 7.94
CA VAL A 159 -2.48 16.47 7.39
C VAL A 159 -3.60 16.14 6.42
N ARG A 160 -4.85 16.44 6.80
CA ARG A 160 -6.05 16.08 6.00
C ARG A 160 -6.09 14.58 5.68
N ASN A 161 -6.04 13.75 6.72
CA ASN A 161 -6.14 12.28 6.66
C ASN A 161 -5.03 11.57 5.87
N GLN A 162 -3.90 12.25 5.62
CA GLN A 162 -2.73 11.66 4.98
C GLN A 162 -1.43 12.03 5.71
N PRO A 163 -0.39 11.18 5.69
CA PRO A 163 0.92 11.54 6.23
C PRO A 163 1.46 12.82 5.60
N LEU A 164 2.03 13.72 6.41
CA LEU A 164 2.70 14.95 5.98
C LEU A 164 3.69 14.67 4.84
N LEU A 165 4.38 13.54 4.94
CA LEU A 165 5.33 13.12 3.91
C LEU A 165 4.70 13.02 2.52
N THR A 166 3.45 12.57 2.40
CA THR A 166 2.74 12.48 1.11
C THR A 166 2.59 13.86 0.47
N TYR A 167 2.17 14.85 1.25
CA TYR A 167 2.04 16.23 0.78
C TYR A 167 3.39 16.83 0.38
N ARG A 168 4.43 16.62 1.19
CA ARG A 168 5.79 17.09 0.92
C ARG A 168 6.37 16.45 -0.33
N PHE A 169 6.16 15.15 -0.49
CA PHE A 169 6.57 14.39 -1.67
C PHE A 169 5.93 14.94 -2.95
N PHE A 170 4.61 15.15 -2.96
CA PHE A 170 3.94 15.72 -4.14
C PHE A 170 4.34 17.16 -4.42
N ASN A 171 4.51 17.99 -3.40
CA ASN A 171 5.01 19.35 -3.57
C ASN A 171 6.42 19.38 -4.15
N TYR A 172 7.28 18.48 -3.69
CA TYR A 172 8.64 18.35 -4.21
C TYR A 172 8.63 17.94 -5.70
N LEU A 173 7.80 16.97 -6.08
CA LEU A 173 7.61 16.59 -7.49
C LEU A 173 7.06 17.75 -8.33
N ARG A 174 6.15 18.56 -7.77
CA ARG A 174 5.57 19.74 -8.45
C ARG A 174 6.61 20.84 -8.67
N GLN A 175 7.49 21.07 -7.70
CA GLN A 175 8.53 22.10 -7.80
C GLN A 175 9.67 21.68 -8.73
N SER A 176 10.09 20.42 -8.67
CA SER A 176 11.11 19.86 -9.57
C SER A 176 10.64 19.80 -11.04
N GLY A 177 9.34 19.59 -11.29
CA GLY A 177 8.74 19.65 -12.63
C GLY A 177 8.66 21.04 -13.27
N ARG A 178 8.72 22.13 -12.48
CA ARG A 178 8.64 23.51 -12.99
C ARG A 178 9.97 24.06 -13.52
N ALA A 179 11.09 23.43 -13.16
CA ALA A 179 12.44 23.89 -13.55
C ALA A 179 12.88 23.43 -14.96
N GLY A 180 12.00 22.78 -15.75
CA GLY A 180 12.15 22.80 -17.20
C GLY A 180 11.15 21.91 -17.94
N LEU A 181 10.72 22.44 -19.08
CA LEU A 181 9.59 22.00 -19.89
C LEU A 181 9.51 20.48 -20.10
N THR A 182 8.55 19.86 -19.40
CA THR A 182 7.61 18.86 -19.93
C THR A 182 6.37 18.94 -19.05
N HIS A 183 5.28 19.45 -19.61
CA HIS A 183 4.05 19.79 -18.90
C HIS A 183 3.27 18.49 -18.61
N VAL A 184 3.26 18.03 -17.35
CA VAL A 184 2.18 17.14 -16.93
C VAL A 184 0.94 18.03 -16.73
N PRO A 185 -0.24 17.73 -17.33
CA PRO A 185 -1.39 18.61 -17.24
C PRO A 185 -1.84 18.82 -15.80
N ASP A 186 -1.92 20.08 -15.35
CA ASP A 186 -2.34 20.47 -14.00
C ASP A 186 -3.71 19.88 -13.59
N THR A 187 -4.56 19.58 -14.57
CA THR A 187 -5.92 19.05 -14.38
C THR A 187 -5.95 17.63 -13.81
N GLU A 188 -4.95 16.80 -14.11
CA GLU A 188 -4.89 15.40 -13.64
C GLU A 188 -4.31 15.33 -12.21
N LEU A 189 -3.39 16.25 -11.88
CA LEU A 189 -2.90 16.49 -10.52
C LEU A 189 -4.01 17.04 -9.60
N ILE A 190 -4.76 18.04 -10.06
CA ILE A 190 -5.88 18.60 -9.29
C ILE A 190 -6.97 17.54 -9.13
N ARG A 191 -7.30 16.75 -10.15
CA ARG A 191 -8.29 15.66 -10.00
C ARG A 191 -7.88 14.58 -9.01
N LEU A 192 -6.61 14.20 -8.92
CA LEU A 192 -6.15 13.17 -7.98
C LEU A 192 -5.96 13.70 -6.57
N VAL A 193 -5.45 14.92 -6.41
CA VAL A 193 -5.39 15.62 -5.12
C VAL A 193 -6.81 15.90 -4.63
N SER A 194 -7.74 16.28 -5.51
CA SER A 194 -9.15 16.42 -5.15
C SER A 194 -9.80 15.07 -4.85
N GLN A 195 -9.57 14.01 -5.65
CA GLN A 195 -10.13 12.66 -5.38
C GLN A 195 -9.59 12.03 -4.09
N GLU A 196 -8.36 12.38 -3.66
CA GLU A 196 -7.81 11.96 -2.36
C GLU A 196 -8.17 12.92 -1.21
N ILE A 197 -8.61 14.15 -1.48
CA ILE A 197 -9.09 15.13 -0.48
C ILE A 197 -10.61 15.04 -0.26
N THR A 198 -11.38 14.50 -1.21
CA THR A 198 -12.86 14.48 -1.16
C THR A 198 -13.48 13.22 -0.55
N THR A 199 -12.72 12.39 0.16
CA THR A 199 -13.30 11.30 0.97
C THR A 199 -13.22 11.69 2.44
N ASP A 200 -14.39 11.96 3.01
CA ASP A 200 -14.73 12.40 4.38
C ASP A 200 -14.42 13.86 4.75
N ASP A 201 -15.32 14.76 4.32
CA ASP A 201 -15.66 15.95 5.10
C ASP A 201 -16.48 15.50 6.34
N SER A 202 -15.78 15.08 7.40
CA SER A 202 -16.32 15.12 8.76
C SER A 202 -15.36 15.90 9.64
N ASP A 203 -15.82 17.05 10.10
CA ASP A 203 -15.06 18.08 10.83
C ASP A 203 -14.85 17.74 12.33
N ASP A 204 -14.70 16.45 12.66
CA ASP A 204 -14.35 16.01 14.01
C ASP A 204 -12.83 15.79 14.12
N PRO A 205 -12.18 16.15 15.24
CA PRO A 205 -10.77 15.86 15.46
C PRO A 205 -10.62 14.35 15.70
N VAL A 206 -10.53 13.58 14.62
CA VAL A 206 -10.40 12.12 14.65
C VAL A 206 -9.05 11.73 15.27
N SER A 207 -9.12 10.91 16.30
CA SER A 207 -7.97 10.41 17.07
C SER A 207 -7.07 9.52 16.21
N LEU A 208 -5.75 9.77 16.25
CA LEU A 208 -4.69 9.01 15.57
C LEU A 208 -4.72 7.48 15.80
N LEU A 209 -5.36 7.05 16.89
CA LEU A 209 -5.52 5.64 17.24
C LEU A 209 -6.68 4.98 16.51
N ASP A 210 -7.74 5.75 16.21
CA ASP A 210 -8.88 5.27 15.44
C ASP A 210 -8.49 5.08 13.99
N GLU A 211 -7.72 5.99 13.37
CA GLU A 211 -7.28 5.80 11.97
C GLU A 211 -6.28 4.66 11.78
N GLN A 212 -5.38 4.40 12.73
CA GLN A 212 -4.47 3.25 12.63
C GLN A 212 -5.18 1.93 12.94
N ALA A 213 -6.14 1.93 13.87
CA ALA A 213 -6.98 0.78 14.13
C ALA A 213 -7.92 0.52 12.94
N ILE A 214 -8.48 1.57 12.33
CA ILE A 214 -9.31 1.51 11.12
C ILE A 214 -8.46 1.07 9.94
N ALA A 215 -7.28 1.63 9.67
CA ALA A 215 -6.42 1.19 8.57
C ALA A 215 -5.91 -0.24 8.76
N GLN A 216 -5.53 -0.64 9.97
CA GLN A 216 -5.18 -2.04 10.25
C GLN A 216 -6.40 -2.97 10.18
N TYR A 217 -7.58 -2.49 10.56
CA TYR A 217 -8.84 -3.20 10.44
C TYR A 217 -9.26 -3.29 8.97
N GLU A 218 -9.08 -2.26 8.16
CA GLU A 218 -9.34 -2.20 6.73
C GLU A 218 -8.34 -3.07 5.96
N ASP A 219 -7.05 -3.05 6.30
CA ASP A 219 -6.04 -3.95 5.75
C ASP A 219 -6.35 -5.41 6.11
N ARG A 220 -6.78 -5.65 7.36
CA ARG A 220 -7.18 -6.98 7.83
C ARG A 220 -8.48 -7.43 7.16
N GLN A 221 -9.46 -6.54 7.01
CA GLN A 221 -10.72 -6.78 6.31
C GLN A 221 -10.48 -7.02 4.83
N ALA A 222 -9.61 -6.24 4.17
CA ALA A 222 -9.24 -6.43 2.78
C ALA A 222 -8.50 -7.77 2.59
N TRP A 223 -7.62 -8.13 3.51
CA TRP A 223 -6.96 -9.43 3.51
C TRP A 223 -7.95 -10.59 3.74
N GLU A 224 -8.85 -10.45 4.71
CA GLU A 224 -9.91 -11.43 5.01
C GLU A 224 -10.88 -11.58 3.84
N GLU A 225 -11.29 -10.47 3.21
CA GLU A 225 -12.13 -10.44 2.02
C GLU A 225 -11.40 -11.10 0.84
N GLN A 226 -10.12 -10.82 0.65
CA GLN A 226 -9.31 -11.47 -0.39
C GLN A 226 -9.15 -12.97 -0.14
N GLN A 227 -8.98 -13.41 1.11
CA GLN A 227 -8.96 -14.84 1.45
C GLN A 227 -10.34 -15.49 1.25
N ARG A 228 -11.42 -14.82 1.63
CA ARG A 228 -12.80 -15.30 1.44
C ARG A 228 -13.12 -15.44 -0.05
N LEU A 229 -12.78 -14.44 -0.87
CA LEU A 229 -12.92 -14.48 -2.33
C LEU A 229 -12.07 -15.60 -2.93
N ARG A 230 -10.83 -15.78 -2.47
CA ARG A 230 -9.97 -16.88 -2.92
C ARG A 230 -10.59 -18.24 -2.61
N GLN A 231 -11.12 -18.40 -1.40
CA GLN A 231 -11.75 -19.64 -0.97
C GLN A 231 -13.03 -19.92 -1.76
N ALA A 232 -13.89 -18.91 -1.93
CA ALA A 232 -15.09 -19.00 -2.75
C ALA A 232 -14.76 -19.42 -4.20
N VAL A 233 -13.77 -18.79 -4.84
CA VAL A 233 -13.32 -19.17 -6.19
C VAL A 233 -12.82 -20.62 -6.22
N CYS A 234 -12.06 -21.05 -5.22
CA CYS A 234 -11.55 -22.42 -5.16
C CYS A 234 -12.68 -23.45 -5.01
N GLU A 235 -13.65 -23.19 -4.13
CA GLU A 235 -14.80 -24.06 -3.87
C GLU A 235 -15.71 -24.13 -5.09
N GLU A 236 -16.12 -22.98 -5.64
CA GLU A 236 -16.96 -22.88 -6.83
C GLU A 236 -16.32 -23.53 -8.07
N PHE A 237 -14.99 -23.35 -8.23
CA PHE A 237 -14.27 -23.97 -9.33
C PHE A 237 -14.14 -25.49 -9.13
N ALA A 238 -13.86 -25.96 -7.92
CA ALA A 238 -13.81 -27.39 -7.60
C ALA A 238 -15.18 -28.05 -7.84
N ASP A 239 -16.27 -27.41 -7.43
CA ASP A 239 -17.64 -27.85 -7.65
C ASP A 239 -17.98 -27.94 -9.15
N TYR A 240 -17.61 -26.92 -9.91
CA TYR A 240 -17.76 -26.92 -11.35
C TYR A 240 -16.97 -28.06 -12.02
N LEU A 241 -15.70 -28.25 -11.63
CA LEU A 241 -14.86 -29.32 -12.15
C LEU A 241 -15.47 -30.70 -11.87
N ALA A 242 -15.95 -30.93 -10.64
CA ALA A 242 -16.59 -32.18 -10.25
C ALA A 242 -17.89 -32.46 -11.04
N LYS A 243 -18.71 -31.42 -11.28
CA LYS A 243 -20.02 -31.54 -11.94
C LYS A 243 -19.94 -31.60 -13.48
N LYS A 244 -18.95 -30.93 -14.09
CA LYS A 244 -18.93 -30.67 -15.56
C LYS A 244 -17.69 -31.16 -16.28
N VAL A 245 -16.60 -31.50 -15.60
CA VAL A 245 -15.31 -31.83 -16.25
C VAL A 245 -14.89 -33.27 -15.96
N ASP A 246 -14.66 -33.58 -14.70
CA ASP A 246 -14.25 -34.89 -14.20
C ASP A 246 -14.34 -34.89 -12.66
N PRO A 247 -14.96 -35.88 -12.00
CA PRO A 247 -14.96 -35.99 -10.54
C PRO A 247 -13.54 -35.97 -9.92
N MET A 248 -12.54 -36.48 -10.63
CA MET A 248 -11.14 -36.48 -10.18
C MET A 248 -10.44 -35.14 -10.38
N ALA A 249 -10.98 -34.23 -11.21
CA ALA A 249 -10.40 -32.91 -11.44
C ALA A 249 -10.45 -32.03 -10.18
N ALA A 250 -11.50 -32.14 -9.37
CA ALA A 250 -11.59 -31.43 -8.08
C ALA A 250 -10.53 -31.91 -7.09
N LYS A 251 -10.32 -33.23 -6.99
CA LYS A 251 -9.26 -33.81 -6.13
C LYS A 251 -7.87 -33.40 -6.61
N TRP A 252 -7.62 -33.42 -7.92
CA TRP A 252 -6.37 -32.92 -8.48
C TRP A 252 -6.14 -31.44 -8.14
N LEU A 253 -7.16 -30.59 -8.24
CA LEU A 253 -7.07 -29.17 -7.92
C LEU A 253 -6.67 -28.94 -6.47
N HIS A 254 -7.28 -29.66 -5.52
CA HIS A 254 -6.92 -29.54 -4.10
C HIS A 254 -5.46 -29.92 -3.83
N LEU A 255 -4.97 -31.02 -4.41
CA LEU A 255 -3.59 -31.46 -4.23
C LEU A 255 -2.59 -30.49 -4.90
N TYR A 256 -2.95 -29.92 -6.04
CA TYR A 256 -2.15 -28.89 -6.71
C TYR A 256 -2.05 -27.60 -5.88
N LEU A 257 -3.16 -27.16 -5.27
CA LEU A 257 -3.18 -25.97 -4.40
C LEU A 257 -2.38 -26.16 -3.10
N GLN A 258 -2.18 -27.41 -2.65
CA GLN A 258 -1.27 -27.75 -1.55
C GLN A 258 0.22 -27.70 -1.94
N GLY A 259 0.54 -27.40 -3.21
CA GLY A 259 1.91 -27.31 -3.70
C GLY A 259 2.55 -28.66 -4.08
N ARG A 260 1.75 -29.72 -4.24
CA ARG A 260 2.27 -31.04 -4.64
C ARG A 260 2.69 -31.06 -6.11
N SER A 261 3.77 -31.78 -6.41
CA SER A 261 4.24 -31.98 -7.79
C SER A 261 3.31 -32.92 -8.57
N GLN A 262 3.38 -32.92 -9.90
CA GLN A 262 2.51 -33.78 -10.73
C GLN A 262 2.77 -35.27 -10.47
N GLU A 263 4.00 -35.63 -10.12
CA GLU A 263 4.43 -36.98 -9.75
C GLU A 263 3.81 -37.40 -8.41
N ALA A 264 3.86 -36.51 -7.41
CA ALA A 264 3.24 -36.75 -6.10
C ALA A 264 1.71 -36.89 -6.22
N ILE A 265 1.09 -36.06 -7.06
CA ILE A 265 -0.36 -36.14 -7.34
C ILE A 265 -0.69 -37.44 -8.08
N ALA A 266 0.15 -37.89 -9.02
CA ALA A 266 -0.05 -39.16 -9.73
C ALA A 266 -0.03 -40.36 -8.77
N GLN A 267 0.91 -40.36 -7.82
CA GLN A 267 1.02 -41.40 -6.81
C GLN A 267 -0.20 -41.42 -5.88
N GLU A 268 -0.66 -40.26 -5.45
CA GLU A 268 -1.77 -40.15 -4.48
C GLU A 268 -3.14 -40.40 -5.09
N LEU A 269 -3.35 -40.01 -6.34
CA LEU A 269 -4.56 -40.34 -7.09
C LEU A 269 -4.53 -41.75 -7.70
N ASN A 270 -3.40 -42.44 -7.60
CA ASN A 270 -3.14 -43.74 -8.23
C ASN A 270 -3.43 -43.73 -9.74
N LEU A 271 -3.00 -42.67 -10.42
CA LEU A 271 -3.21 -42.46 -11.86
C LEU A 271 -1.88 -42.43 -12.62
N PRO A 272 -1.83 -42.89 -13.88
CA PRO A 272 -0.66 -42.74 -14.72
C PRO A 272 -0.32 -41.26 -14.90
N ILE A 273 0.97 -40.91 -14.81
CA ILE A 273 1.42 -39.52 -14.90
C ILE A 273 0.98 -38.81 -16.20
N LYS A 274 0.86 -39.55 -17.32
CA LYS A 274 0.33 -39.04 -18.59
C LYS A 274 -1.12 -38.56 -18.48
N GLN A 275 -1.93 -39.22 -17.66
CA GLN A 275 -3.32 -38.81 -17.42
C GLN A 275 -3.38 -37.56 -16.54
N ILE A 276 -2.47 -37.42 -15.58
CA ILE A 276 -2.33 -36.22 -14.74
C ILE A 276 -2.00 -34.98 -15.59
N TYR A 277 -1.07 -35.08 -16.54
CA TYR A 277 -0.79 -33.97 -17.47
C TYR A 277 -1.99 -33.59 -18.35
N ARG A 278 -2.72 -34.58 -18.88
CA ARG A 278 -3.97 -34.32 -19.64
C ARG A 278 -5.03 -33.66 -18.78
N LEU A 279 -5.16 -34.10 -17.53
CA LEU A 279 -6.10 -33.53 -16.56
C LEU A 279 -5.74 -32.07 -16.24
N ARG A 280 -4.44 -31.77 -16.06
CA ARG A 280 -3.92 -30.41 -15.88
C ARG A 280 -4.27 -29.49 -17.05
N GLU A 281 -4.05 -29.95 -18.28
CA GLU A 281 -4.38 -29.17 -19.49
C GLU A 281 -5.87 -28.90 -19.59
N LYS A 282 -6.70 -29.93 -19.36
CA LYS A 282 -8.16 -29.81 -19.36
C LYS A 282 -8.62 -28.82 -18.29
N ILE A 283 -8.13 -28.94 -17.06
CA ILE A 283 -8.47 -28.04 -15.96
C ILE A 283 -8.05 -26.60 -16.27
N SER A 284 -6.85 -26.41 -16.84
CA SER A 284 -6.35 -25.09 -17.24
C SER A 284 -7.23 -24.46 -18.32
N TYR A 285 -7.67 -25.23 -19.31
CA TYR A 285 -8.63 -24.76 -20.31
C TYR A 285 -9.96 -24.34 -19.65
N HIS A 286 -10.51 -25.18 -18.78
CA HIS A 286 -11.78 -24.90 -18.11
C HIS A 286 -11.69 -23.69 -17.17
N ALA A 287 -10.57 -23.51 -16.45
CA ALA A 287 -10.30 -22.34 -15.64
C ALA A 287 -10.29 -21.06 -16.47
N MET A 288 -9.56 -21.09 -17.60
CA MET A 288 -9.22 -19.89 -18.38
C MET A 288 -10.28 -19.50 -19.42
N ARG A 289 -11.02 -20.46 -19.97
CA ARG A 289 -11.92 -20.24 -21.12
C ARG A 289 -13.40 -20.35 -20.77
N ILE A 290 -13.72 -21.05 -19.68
CA ILE A 290 -15.12 -21.34 -19.33
C ILE A 290 -15.47 -20.74 -17.98
N PHE A 291 -14.73 -21.07 -16.92
CA PHE A 291 -15.06 -20.62 -15.57
C PHE A 291 -14.89 -19.10 -15.43
N SER A 292 -13.73 -18.56 -15.81
CA SER A 292 -13.42 -17.13 -15.75
C SER A 292 -14.23 -16.24 -16.70
N LEU A 293 -14.82 -16.80 -17.77
CA LEU A 293 -15.44 -16.01 -18.84
C LEU A 293 -16.94 -16.24 -19.02
N LYS A 294 -17.46 -17.42 -18.64
CA LYS A 294 -18.85 -17.81 -18.94
C LYS A 294 -19.67 -18.18 -17.71
N ILE A 295 -19.04 -18.71 -16.66
CA ILE A 295 -19.79 -19.23 -15.50
C ILE A 295 -19.79 -18.20 -14.38
N GLN A 296 -18.62 -17.77 -13.92
CA GLN A 296 -18.49 -16.80 -12.84
C GLN A 296 -17.47 -15.71 -13.17
N PRO A 297 -17.72 -14.91 -14.22
CA PRO A 297 -16.80 -13.85 -14.62
C PRO A 297 -16.62 -12.81 -13.50
N GLU A 298 -17.70 -12.42 -12.81
CA GLU A 298 -17.66 -11.42 -11.75
C GLU A 298 -16.84 -11.88 -10.54
N LEU A 299 -17.04 -13.11 -10.07
CA LEU A 299 -16.29 -13.67 -8.93
C LEU A 299 -14.79 -13.72 -9.23
N VAL A 300 -14.42 -14.16 -10.44
CA VAL A 300 -13.01 -14.26 -10.85
C VAL A 300 -12.39 -12.89 -11.09
N THR A 301 -13.12 -11.92 -11.66
CA THR A 301 -12.61 -10.55 -11.84
C THR A 301 -12.44 -9.81 -10.53
N ASN A 302 -13.31 -10.05 -9.55
CA ASN A 302 -13.21 -9.47 -8.21
C ASN A 302 -12.03 -10.08 -7.45
N TRP A 303 -11.88 -11.41 -7.50
CA TRP A 303 -10.75 -12.09 -6.87
C TRP A 303 -9.40 -11.69 -7.48
N LEU A 304 -9.30 -11.60 -8.80
CA LEU A 304 -8.05 -11.23 -9.49
C LEU A 304 -7.80 -9.72 -9.52
N GLN A 305 -8.74 -8.90 -9.02
CA GLN A 305 -8.73 -7.44 -9.19
C GLN A 305 -8.45 -7.07 -10.66
N THR A 306 -9.15 -7.70 -11.59
CA THR A 306 -9.03 -7.44 -13.03
C THR A 306 -10.31 -6.90 -13.63
N SER A 307 -11.12 -6.20 -12.84
CA SER A 307 -12.30 -5.51 -13.37
C SER A 307 -11.87 -4.54 -14.47
N LEU A 308 -12.64 -4.48 -15.55
CA LEU A 308 -12.37 -3.59 -16.68
C LEU A 308 -12.51 -2.11 -16.25
N THR A 309 -13.44 -1.84 -15.34
CA THR A 309 -13.82 -0.52 -14.87
C THR A 309 -12.85 0.05 -13.83
N GLU A 310 -12.47 -0.74 -12.84
CA GLU A 310 -11.69 -0.24 -11.69
C GLU A 310 -10.20 -0.60 -11.79
N HIS A 311 -9.87 -1.71 -12.47
CA HIS A 311 -8.50 -2.24 -12.49
C HIS A 311 -7.87 -2.38 -13.86
N SER A 312 -8.52 -1.91 -14.94
CA SER A 312 -7.99 -1.95 -16.31
C SER A 312 -7.48 -3.35 -16.70
N LEU A 313 -8.25 -4.39 -16.37
CA LEU A 313 -7.89 -5.81 -16.58
C LEU A 313 -6.61 -6.27 -15.84
N GLY A 314 -6.17 -5.55 -14.81
CA GLY A 314 -4.95 -5.83 -14.06
C GLY A 314 -3.66 -5.52 -14.81
N LEU A 315 -3.74 -4.68 -15.85
CA LEU A 315 -2.59 -4.23 -16.62
C LEU A 315 -1.97 -2.96 -16.03
N THR A 316 -0.65 -2.90 -16.00
CA THR A 316 0.06 -1.64 -15.72
C THR A 316 -0.21 -0.61 -16.82
N PRO A 317 -0.07 0.70 -16.59
CA PRO A 317 -0.34 1.72 -17.62
C PRO A 317 0.45 1.53 -18.93
N THR A 318 1.69 1.02 -18.86
CA THR A 318 2.52 0.72 -20.04
C THR A 318 2.03 -0.52 -20.79
N GLN A 319 1.62 -1.56 -20.06
CA GLN A 319 0.97 -2.74 -20.62
C GLN A 319 -0.39 -2.40 -21.22
N TRP A 320 -1.14 -1.50 -20.58
CA TRP A 320 -2.43 -1.00 -21.05
C TRP A 320 -2.28 -0.21 -22.35
N GLN A 321 -1.28 0.66 -22.46
CA GLN A 321 -1.03 1.41 -23.69
C GLN A 321 -0.65 0.47 -24.84
N LYS A 322 0.29 -0.46 -24.61
CA LYS A 322 0.66 -1.49 -25.59
C LYS A 322 -0.52 -2.38 -25.98
N TYR A 323 -1.34 -2.73 -24.99
CA TYR A 323 -2.56 -3.49 -25.19
C TYR A 323 -3.53 -2.71 -26.10
N LEU A 324 -3.85 -1.45 -25.79
CA LEU A 324 -4.70 -0.59 -26.63
C LEU A 324 -4.14 -0.44 -28.06
N ASP A 325 -2.83 -0.28 -28.19
CA ASP A 325 -2.15 -0.16 -29.49
C ASP A 325 -2.26 -1.44 -30.32
N SER A 326 -2.32 -2.62 -29.68
CA SER A 326 -2.52 -3.91 -30.35
C SER A 326 -3.96 -4.22 -30.76
N LEU A 327 -4.95 -3.45 -30.27
CA LEU A 327 -6.37 -3.73 -30.54
C LEU A 327 -6.82 -3.22 -31.89
N THR A 328 -7.65 -4.02 -32.56
CA THR A 328 -8.35 -3.61 -33.79
C THR A 328 -9.39 -2.51 -33.52
N PRO A 329 -9.81 -1.73 -34.53
CA PRO A 329 -10.82 -0.68 -34.36
C PRO A 329 -12.13 -1.18 -33.74
N ILE A 330 -12.59 -2.37 -34.14
CA ILE A 330 -13.79 -3.02 -33.61
C ILE A 330 -13.59 -3.39 -32.13
N GLN A 331 -12.44 -3.97 -31.79
CA GLN A 331 -12.08 -4.33 -30.42
C GLN A 331 -11.99 -3.12 -29.49
N ARG A 332 -11.47 -1.97 -29.96
CA ARG A 332 -11.46 -0.72 -29.19
C ARG A 332 -12.87 -0.21 -28.91
N GLN A 333 -13.79 -0.31 -29.88
CA GLN A 333 -15.19 0.09 -29.70
C GLN A 333 -15.94 -0.85 -28.75
N VAL A 334 -15.72 -2.16 -28.85
CA VAL A 334 -16.27 -3.13 -27.90
C VAL A 334 -15.76 -2.85 -26.49
N LEU A 335 -14.45 -2.59 -26.34
CA LEU A 335 -13.82 -2.29 -25.05
C LEU A 335 -14.37 -0.98 -24.44
N SER A 336 -14.54 0.08 -25.24
CA SER A 336 -15.04 1.37 -24.74
C SER A 336 -16.50 1.30 -24.30
N GLN A 337 -17.36 0.57 -25.04
CA GLN A 337 -18.76 0.40 -24.67
C GLN A 337 -18.94 -0.52 -23.46
N LEU A 338 -18.13 -1.58 -23.34
CA LEU A 338 -18.09 -2.41 -22.13
C LEU A 338 -17.61 -1.62 -20.91
N LYS A 339 -16.61 -0.74 -21.08
CA LYS A 339 -16.14 0.16 -20.01
C LYS A 339 -17.21 1.18 -19.59
N ALA A 340 -18.09 1.57 -20.50
CA ALA A 340 -19.24 2.42 -20.21
C ALA A 340 -20.43 1.68 -19.56
N GLY A 341 -20.29 0.38 -19.25
CA GLY A 341 -21.33 -0.42 -18.61
C GLY A 341 -22.49 -0.82 -19.53
N GLN A 342 -22.32 -0.74 -20.85
CA GLN A 342 -23.36 -1.12 -21.80
C GLN A 342 -23.56 -2.65 -21.80
N PRO A 343 -24.81 -3.16 -21.80
CA PRO A 343 -25.06 -4.59 -21.88
C PRO A 343 -24.67 -5.13 -23.26
N ILE A 344 -24.17 -6.38 -23.32
CA ILE A 344 -23.69 -7.03 -24.56
C ILE A 344 -24.71 -6.96 -25.71
N LYS A 345 -26.02 -7.01 -25.39
CA LYS A 345 -27.09 -6.86 -26.37
C LYS A 345 -27.14 -5.45 -26.99
N ALA A 346 -26.95 -4.40 -26.20
CA ALA A 346 -26.91 -3.02 -26.69
C ALA A 346 -25.66 -2.77 -27.54
N ILE A 347 -24.52 -3.37 -27.16
CA ILE A 347 -23.27 -3.30 -27.93
C ILE A 347 -23.41 -4.01 -29.29
N ALA A 348 -24.09 -5.16 -29.30
CA ALA A 348 -24.38 -5.88 -30.54
C ALA A 348 -25.23 -5.02 -31.48
N THR A 349 -26.25 -4.33 -30.96
CA THR A 349 -27.10 -3.43 -31.75
C THR A 349 -26.35 -2.19 -32.23
N SER A 350 -25.52 -1.56 -31.40
CA SER A 350 -24.79 -0.34 -31.75
C SER A 350 -23.69 -0.57 -32.79
N LEU A 351 -23.07 -1.75 -32.79
CA LEU A 351 -21.99 -2.14 -33.71
C LEU A 351 -22.47 -2.95 -34.91
N HIS A 352 -23.79 -3.18 -35.05
CA HIS A 352 -24.37 -4.08 -36.05
C HIS A 352 -23.76 -5.50 -36.06
N LEU A 353 -23.40 -6.00 -34.88
CA LEU A 353 -22.81 -7.33 -34.69
C LEU A 353 -23.83 -8.29 -34.08
N LYS A 354 -23.61 -9.60 -34.25
CA LYS A 354 -24.33 -10.61 -33.46
C LYS A 354 -23.79 -10.61 -32.03
N THR A 355 -24.65 -10.87 -31.05
CA THR A 355 -24.25 -11.03 -29.64
C THR A 355 -23.14 -12.07 -29.45
N SER A 356 -23.15 -13.15 -30.25
CA SER A 356 -22.08 -14.15 -30.26
C SER A 356 -20.72 -13.61 -30.71
N GLN A 357 -20.70 -12.66 -31.63
CA GLN A 357 -19.48 -12.01 -32.12
C GLN A 357 -18.92 -11.06 -31.07
N VAL A 358 -19.78 -10.27 -30.40
CA VAL A 358 -19.36 -9.40 -29.29
C VAL A 358 -18.75 -10.22 -28.13
N LEU A 359 -19.34 -11.37 -27.79
CA LEU A 359 -18.78 -12.31 -26.82
C LEU A 359 -17.42 -12.88 -27.23
N THR A 360 -17.25 -13.16 -28.53
CA THR A 360 -15.99 -13.68 -29.09
C THR A 360 -14.89 -12.61 -29.02
N GLU A 361 -15.20 -11.38 -29.41
CA GLU A 361 -14.28 -10.24 -29.31
C GLU A 361 -13.94 -9.91 -27.86
N TRP A 362 -14.91 -9.95 -26.95
CA TRP A 362 -14.65 -9.78 -25.52
C TRP A 362 -13.72 -10.86 -24.95
N THR A 363 -13.93 -12.10 -25.36
CA THR A 363 -13.05 -13.22 -24.98
C THR A 363 -11.63 -12.99 -25.49
N GLN A 364 -11.46 -12.58 -26.75
CA GLN A 364 -10.17 -12.24 -27.35
C GLN A 364 -9.47 -11.08 -26.61
N LEU A 365 -10.21 -10.02 -26.29
CA LEU A 365 -9.74 -8.88 -25.50
C LEU A 365 -9.19 -9.34 -24.15
N TYR A 366 -9.98 -10.09 -23.38
CA TYR A 366 -9.57 -10.57 -22.06
C TYR A 366 -8.32 -11.45 -22.10
N LEU A 367 -8.23 -12.36 -23.08
CA LEU A 367 -7.08 -13.26 -23.23
C LEU A 367 -5.82 -12.53 -23.67
N THR A 368 -5.96 -11.52 -24.51
CA THR A 368 -4.85 -10.66 -24.95
C THR A 368 -4.36 -9.79 -23.79
N ALA A 369 -5.28 -9.26 -22.96
CA ALA A 369 -4.87 -8.59 -21.73
C ALA A 369 -4.15 -9.56 -20.78
N GLN A 370 -4.66 -10.78 -20.62
CA GLN A 370 -4.05 -11.77 -19.75
C GLN A 370 -2.66 -12.22 -20.23
N SER A 371 -2.43 -12.36 -21.54
CA SER A 371 -1.10 -12.67 -22.07
C SER A 371 -0.13 -11.53 -21.75
N VAL A 372 -0.52 -10.27 -22.01
CA VAL A 372 0.30 -9.09 -21.70
C VAL A 372 0.63 -8.98 -20.20
N ARG A 373 -0.28 -9.41 -19.31
CA ARG A 373 -0.06 -9.44 -17.86
C ARG A 373 0.97 -10.50 -17.43
N ASN A 374 0.98 -11.64 -18.09
CA ASN A 374 1.86 -12.78 -17.79
C ASN A 374 3.15 -12.78 -18.63
N SER A 375 3.36 -11.76 -19.47
CA SER A 375 4.51 -11.59 -20.38
C SER A 375 5.76 -11.05 -19.69
#